data_AF-V4PFR4-F1
#
_entry.id   AF-V4PFR4-F1
#
_cell.length_a   1.000
_cell.length_b   1.000
_cell.length_c   1.000
_cell.angle_alpha   90.00
_cell.angle_beta   90.00
_cell.angle_gamma   90.00
#
_symmetry.space_group_name_H-M   'P 1'
#
loop_
_entity.id
_entity.type
_entity.pdbx_description
1 polymer ?
#
loop_
_entity_poly.entity_id
_entity_poly.type
_entity_poly.pdbx_seq_one_letter_code
_entity_poly.pdbx_strand_id
1 'polypeptide(L)' 'MTESVSRIVEGLRDAGFNINPVRASALWQVDGRGPMSTAQLIDLASKLQISQSRTH' A
#
# COMPACT_ATOMS: atom_id res chain seq x y z
N MET A 1 3.79 -9.23 12.06
CA MET A 1 3.41 -8.46 10.85
C MET A 1 4.05 -9.19 9.68
N THR A 2 3.26 -9.78 8.80
CA THR A 2 3.73 -10.70 7.74
C THR A 2 4.61 -9.97 6.72
N GLU A 3 5.73 -10.58 6.33
CA GLU A 3 6.72 -10.01 5.38
C GLU A 3 6.09 -9.51 4.06
N SER A 4 4.99 -10.14 3.63
CA SER A 4 4.24 -9.75 2.43
C SER A 4 3.69 -8.32 2.52
N VAL A 5 3.25 -7.88 3.70
CA VAL A 5 2.69 -6.54 3.89
C VAL A 5 3.80 -5.48 3.81
N SER A 6 4.98 -5.79 4.36
CA SER A 6 6.14 -4.90 4.28
C SER A 6 6.52 -4.62 2.83
N ARG A 7 6.64 -5.66 1.99
CA ARG A 7 6.95 -5.49 0.56
C ARG A 7 5.91 -4.66 -0.19
N ILE A 8 4.63 -4.81 0.16
CA ILE A 8 3.54 -4.04 -0.44
C ILE A 8 3.66 -2.56 -0.06
N VAL A 9 3.87 -2.28 1.22
CA VAL A 9 4.05 -0.91 1.72
C VAL A 9 5.29 -0.26 1.09
N GLU A 10 6.38 -1.02 0.93
CA GLU A 10 7.58 -0.56 0.24
C GLU A 10 7.31 -0.25 -1.24
N GLY A 11 6.65 -1.14 -1.99
CA GLY A 11 6.31 -0.89 -3.39
C GLY A 11 5.37 0.31 -3.58
N LEU A 12 4.44 0.51 -2.65
CA LEU A 12 3.58 1.70 -2.65
C LEU A 12 4.36 2.98 -2.32
N ARG A 13 5.34 2.91 -1.42
CA ARG A 13 6.24 4.04 -1.12
C ARG A 13 7.10 4.40 -2.32
N ASP A 14 7.59 3.40 -3.06
CA ASP A 14 8.33 3.60 -4.31
C ASP A 14 7.47 4.27 -5.39
N ALA A 15 6.19 3.91 -5.48
CA ALA A 15 5.20 4.58 -6.32
C ALA A 15 4.82 6.00 -5.84
N GLY A 16 5.42 6.50 -4.75
CA GLY A 16 5.21 7.85 -4.23
C GLY A 16 4.12 7.99 -3.18
N PHE A 17 3.51 6.90 -2.70
CA PHE A 17 2.51 6.96 -1.63
C PHE A 17 3.18 7.03 -0.26
N ASN A 18 2.81 8.03 0.55
CA ASN A 18 3.25 8.08 1.94
C ASN A 18 2.32 7.21 2.82
N ILE A 19 2.83 6.03 3.21
CA ILE A 19 2.09 5.04 3.99
C ILE A 19 2.72 4.89 5.37
N ASN A 20 1.89 4.99 6.41
CA ASN A 20 2.30 4.90 7.80
C ASN A 20 1.36 3.99 8.60
N PRO A 21 1.87 3.09 9.46
CA PRO A 21 1.02 2.28 10.32
C PRO A 21 0.30 3.16 11.35
N VAL A 22 -1.01 2.93 11.55
CA VAL A 22 -1.77 3.62 12.59
C VAL A 22 -1.48 2.92 13.92
N ARG A 23 -0.90 3.64 14.90
CA ARG A 23 -0.62 3.06 16.23
C ARG A 23 -1.93 2.54 16.85
N ALA A 24 -1.87 1.33 17.40
CA ALA A 24 -2.99 0.63 18.03
C ALA A 24 -4.13 0.16 17.10
N SER A 25 -3.92 0.14 15.77
CA SER A 25 -4.90 -0.40 14.82
C SER A 25 -4.24 -1.25 13.73
N ALA A 26 -5.00 -2.15 13.12
CA ALA A 26 -4.57 -2.93 11.95
C ALA A 26 -4.68 -2.14 10.63
N LEU A 27 -4.80 -0.81 10.74
CA LEU A 27 -4.99 0.13 9.65
C LEU A 27 -3.67 0.84 9.30
N TRP A 28 -3.62 1.31 8.06
CA TRP A 28 -2.52 2.03 7.47
C TRP A 28 -3.01 3.38 6.99
N GLN A 29 -2.40 4.44 7.50
CA GLN A 29 -2.65 5.78 7.02
C GLN A 29 -1.98 5.93 5.65
N VAL A 30 -2.77 6.19 4.62
CA VAL A 30 -2.29 6.51 3.27
C VAL A 30 -2.58 7.97 2.98
N ASP A 31 -1.54 8.74 2.67
CA ASP A 31 -1.70 10.15 2.35
C ASP A 31 -2.64 10.35 1.14
N GLY A 32 -3.56 11.32 1.24
CA GLY A 32 -4.60 11.56 0.23
C GLY A 32 -5.75 10.55 0.18
N ARG A 33 -5.69 9.42 0.91
CA ARG A 33 -6.79 8.43 0.97
C ARG A 33 -7.33 8.14 2.37
N GLY A 34 -6.56 8.46 3.41
CA GLY A 34 -6.94 8.21 4.80
C GLY A 34 -6.59 6.79 5.28
N PRO A 35 -7.24 6.31 6.35
CA PRO A 35 -6.93 5.01 6.94
C PRO A 35 -7.47 3.87 6.07
N MET A 36 -6.58 2.93 5.69
CA MET A 36 -6.86 1.77 4.86
C MET A 36 -6.48 0.47 5.59
N SER A 37 -7.29 -0.56 5.45
CA SER A 37 -6.97 -1.91 5.92
C SER A 37 -5.85 -2.53 5.08
N THR A 38 -5.13 -3.51 5.63
CA THR A 38 -4.13 -4.30 4.88
C THR A 38 -4.69 -4.88 3.57
N ALA A 39 -5.94 -5.36 3.55
CA ALA A 39 -6.59 -5.84 2.32
C ALA A 39 -6.74 -4.75 1.25
N GLN A 40 -7.05 -3.51 1.67
CA GLN A 40 -7.18 -2.38 0.75
C GLN A 40 -5.81 -1.91 0.24
N LEU A 41 -4.74 -2.03 1.04
CA LEU A 41 -3.38 -1.80 0.55
C LEU A 41 -2.95 -2.84 -0.49
N ILE A 42 -3.29 -4.12 -0.28
CA ILE A 42 -3.02 -5.19 -1.25
C ILE A 42 -3.73 -4.89 -2.58
N ASP A 43 -5.01 -4.54 -2.54
CA ASP A 43 -5.78 -4.16 -3.73
C ASP A 43 -5.18 -2.93 -4.43
N LEU A 44 -4.77 -1.92 -3.67
CA LEU A 44 -4.13 -0.72 -4.20
C LEU A 44 -2.82 -1.04 -4.91
N ALA A 45 -1.94 -1.82 -4.27
CA ALA A 45 -0.66 -2.21 -4.85
C ALA A 45 -0.82 -3.07 -6.10
N SER A 46 -1.80 -3.99 -6.09
CA SER A 46 -2.15 -4.81 -7.25
C SER A 46 -2.58 -3.93 -8.44
N LYS A 47 -3.44 -2.94 -8.21
CA LYS A 47 -3.87 -1.98 -9.25
C LYS A 47 -2.72 -1.16 -9.84
N LEU A 48 -1.74 -0.79 -9.01
CA LEU A 48 -0.57 -0.04 -9.45
C LEU A 48 0.42 -0.92 -10.24
N GLN A 49 0.67 -2.16 -9.80
CA GLN A 49 1.47 -3.12 -10.56
C GLN A 49 0.86 -3.45 -11.92
N ILE A 50 -0.47 -3.59 -12.00
CA ILE A 50 -1.18 -3.79 -13.27
C ILE A 50 -1.04 -2.55 -14.18
N SER A 51 -1.05 -1.34 -13.63
CA SER A 51 -0.86 -0.12 -14.41
C SER A 51 0.58 0.04 -14.93
N GLN A 52 1.59 -0.38 -14.15
CA GLN A 52 3.00 -0.37 -14.59
C GLN A 52 3.32 -1.43 -15.64
N SER A 53 2.65 -2.58 -15.61
CA SER A 53 2.86 -3.66 -16.59
C SER A 53 2.14 -3.45 -17.92
N ARG A 54 1.30 -2.41 -18.04
CA ARG A 54 0.56 -2.08 -19.28
C ARG A 54 1.21 -0.99 -20.13
N THR A 55 2.51 -0.76 -19.95
CA THR A 55 3.30 0.16 -20.78
C THR A 55 4.50 -0.57 -21.36
N HIS A 56 4.25 -1.49 -22.30
CA HIS A 56 5.28 -2.01 -23.21
C HIS A 56 4.64 -2.48 -24.52
#